data_AF-A0A5S9MNF4-F1
#
_entry.id   AF-A0A5S9MNF4-F1
#
_cell.length_a   1.000
_cell.length_b   1.000
_cell.length_c   1.000
_cell.angle_alpha   90.00
_cell.angle_beta   90.00
_cell.angle_gamma   90.00
#
_symmetry.space_group_name_H-M   'P 1'
#
loop_
_entity.id
_entity.type
_entity.pdbx_description
1 polymer ?
#
loop_
_entity_poly.entity_id
_entity_poly.type
_entity_poly.pdbx_seq_one_letter_code
_entity_poly.pdbx_strand_id
1 'polypeptide(L)'
;MRYAKPLGKLFYTGSKALLDDLLRQTLHTDKAPAHQHNEYPILLMHGFMGYKSLSLFNRQFFDYFNGAKQVLQQLGYSVYAYEVSPLDPLQDRVIEWSRHVDRALKDSGAEKLHIIAHSQGAIDARVLAADTDNRCQTPHHGEIGGMGYGDKIASITSIAGPHLGTPLAEHTESKETRALITDLIDFIAMANAAQPLQVRKALDTLSRDYMVTTFNPSIQVPDMIPCYTVAANPLSEQQTSFLFDKTWQHISDIAEFDGGGANDGFVPVSSAFFEGQATALRNSNKLQWQPLGQVTTDHIGSVGLTGAGTDDPFSHIPMLVGLCQNIDTCYTQNLSLALQTDGKWRRHQHSATGSHALERSVELALQNGSKTPA
;
A
#
# COMPACT_ATOMS: atom_id res chain seq x y z
N MET A 1 7.87 3.65 29.56
CA MET A 1 8.44 4.13 28.27
C MET A 1 9.19 3.00 27.58
N ARG A 2 8.47 2.14 26.85
CA ARG A 2 9.04 1.06 26.02
C ARG A 2 9.96 1.59 24.91
N TYR A 3 9.73 2.84 24.49
CA TYR A 3 10.35 3.47 23.32
C TYR A 3 11.50 4.45 23.62
N ALA A 4 11.92 4.59 24.89
CA ALA A 4 12.98 5.55 25.26
C ALA A 4 14.40 5.14 24.80
N LYS A 5 14.59 3.94 24.23
CA LYS A 5 15.93 3.38 23.95
C LYS A 5 16.23 2.83 22.54
N PRO A 6 15.33 2.79 21.53
CA PRO A 6 15.72 2.38 20.17
C PRO A 6 15.54 3.42 19.07
N LEU A 7 15.22 4.70 19.35
CA LEU A 7 15.17 5.73 18.30
C LEU A 7 16.50 5.83 17.51
N GLY A 8 17.64 5.56 18.16
CA GLY A 8 18.95 5.57 17.49
C GLY A 8 19.23 4.41 16.53
N LYS A 9 18.35 3.40 16.44
CA LYS A 9 18.52 2.21 15.56
C LYS A 9 17.48 2.11 14.43
N LEU A 10 16.54 3.06 14.35
CA LEU A 10 15.51 3.09 13.31
C LEU A 10 16.00 3.66 11.97
N PHE A 11 17.28 4.05 11.88
CA PHE A 11 17.78 4.89 10.80
C PHE A 11 18.96 4.23 10.10
N TYR A 12 18.67 3.33 9.17
CA TYR A 12 19.62 2.95 8.12
C TYR A 12 19.01 3.32 6.76
N THR A 13 19.39 4.50 6.27
CA THR A 13 19.07 4.93 4.90
C THR A 13 19.86 4.08 3.91
N GLY A 14 19.19 3.60 2.85
CA GLY A 14 19.81 2.80 1.80
C GLY A 14 21.08 3.44 1.25
N SER A 15 22.22 2.78 1.44
CA SER A 15 23.47 3.21 0.84
C SER A 15 23.36 3.13 -0.69
N LYS A 16 24.08 3.98 -1.41
CA LYS A 16 24.17 3.95 -2.89
C LYS A 16 24.47 2.53 -3.42
N ALA A 17 25.22 1.73 -2.67
CA ALA A 17 25.53 0.34 -3.00
C ALA A 17 24.31 -0.59 -2.89
N LEU A 18 23.41 -0.38 -1.93
CA LEU A 18 22.14 -1.11 -1.82
C LEU A 18 21.22 -0.75 -2.99
N LEU A 19 21.19 0.53 -3.38
CA LEU A 19 20.45 1.01 -4.54
C LEU A 19 20.98 0.38 -5.84
N ASP A 20 22.31 0.38 -6.03
CA ASP A 20 22.97 -0.21 -7.20
C ASP A 20 22.75 -1.74 -7.27
N ASP A 21 22.74 -2.44 -6.13
CA ASP A 21 22.47 -3.88 -6.08
C ASP A 21 20.99 -4.21 -6.32
N LEU A 22 20.06 -3.44 -5.74
CA LEU A 22 18.63 -3.54 -6.02
C LEU A 22 18.31 -3.26 -7.49
N LEU A 23 18.94 -2.25 -8.09
CA LEU A 23 18.83 -1.97 -9.52
C LEU A 23 19.32 -3.16 -10.34
N ARG A 24 20.47 -3.75 -10.01
CA ARG A 24 20.99 -4.95 -10.71
C ARG A 24 20.03 -6.14 -10.59
N GLN A 25 19.50 -6.40 -9.39
CA GLN A 25 18.57 -7.50 -9.14
C GLN A 25 17.23 -7.30 -9.87
N THR A 26 16.72 -6.07 -9.93
CA THR A 26 15.47 -5.71 -10.62
C THR A 26 15.65 -5.72 -12.15
N LEU A 27 16.87 -5.43 -12.63
CA LEU A 27 17.23 -5.38 -14.05
C LEU A 27 17.76 -6.71 -14.61
N HIS A 28 17.78 -7.80 -13.85
CA HIS A 28 18.21 -9.14 -14.31
C HIS A 28 17.20 -9.84 -15.25
N THR A 29 16.19 -9.13 -15.75
CA THR A 29 15.43 -9.56 -16.93
C THR A 29 15.93 -8.79 -18.15
N ASP A 30 16.26 -9.51 -19.22
CA ASP A 30 16.65 -8.99 -20.54
C ASP A 30 16.19 -7.56 -20.80
N LYS A 31 17.17 -6.66 -21.07
CA LYS A 31 17.00 -5.23 -21.41
C LYS A 31 15.54 -4.77 -21.31
N ALA A 32 15.14 -4.32 -20.12
CA ALA A 32 13.90 -3.57 -19.98
C ALA A 32 13.90 -2.50 -21.09
N PRO A 33 12.88 -2.46 -21.97
CA PRO A 33 12.84 -1.47 -23.03
C PRO A 33 13.01 -0.09 -22.38
N ALA A 34 13.81 0.76 -23.01
CA ALA A 34 13.97 2.15 -22.56
C ALA A 34 12.60 2.82 -22.65
N HIS A 35 11.85 2.80 -21.55
CA HIS A 35 10.49 3.31 -21.49
C HIS A 35 10.54 4.83 -21.58
N GLN A 36 10.00 5.37 -22.67
CA GLN A 36 9.74 6.79 -22.81
C GLN A 36 8.41 7.10 -22.09
N HIS A 37 8.46 7.20 -20.76
CA HIS A 37 7.40 7.70 -19.88
C HIS A 37 6.10 6.86 -19.83
N ASN A 38 5.52 6.77 -18.64
CA ASN A 38 4.16 6.25 -18.41
C ASN A 38 3.09 7.26 -18.90
N GLU A 39 1.95 6.77 -19.38
CA GLU A 39 0.85 7.60 -19.91
C GLU A 39 0.35 8.63 -18.90
N TYR A 40 0.15 8.22 -17.65
CA TYR A 40 -0.28 9.08 -16.54
C TYR A 40 0.73 9.03 -15.40
N PRO A 41 1.14 10.18 -14.81
CA PRO A 41 2.06 10.20 -13.69
C PRO A 41 1.51 9.43 -12.48
N ILE A 42 2.41 9.07 -11.57
CA ILE A 42 2.10 8.31 -10.35
C ILE A 42 2.24 9.23 -9.15
N LEU A 43 1.21 9.28 -8.31
CA LEU A 43 1.22 9.95 -7.03
C LEU A 43 1.27 8.93 -5.89
N LEU A 44 2.33 9.00 -5.09
CA LEU A 44 2.49 8.22 -3.87
C LEU A 44 1.86 8.98 -2.69
N MET A 45 0.88 8.38 -2.02
CA MET A 45 0.16 8.97 -0.88
C MET A 45 0.46 8.23 0.42
N HIS A 46 0.99 8.94 1.42
CA HIS A 46 1.37 8.35 2.70
C HIS A 46 0.21 8.29 3.72
N GLY A 47 0.33 7.41 4.71
CA GLY A 47 -0.63 7.25 5.79
C GLY A 47 -0.35 8.08 7.04
N PHE A 48 -0.88 7.62 8.17
CA PHE A 48 -0.86 8.30 9.48
C PHE A 48 0.53 8.30 10.16
N MET A 49 1.48 7.48 9.66
CA MET A 49 2.88 7.48 10.10
C MET A 49 3.79 8.29 9.17
N GLY A 50 3.23 9.18 8.35
CA GLY A 50 3.99 10.09 7.50
C GLY A 50 4.77 11.09 8.35
N TYR A 51 5.99 10.73 8.76
CA TYR A 51 6.83 11.63 9.54
C TYR A 51 7.02 12.93 8.78
N LYS A 52 6.76 14.05 9.45
CA LYS A 52 7.29 15.34 9.02
C LYS A 52 8.81 15.16 8.98
N SER A 53 9.41 15.11 7.79
CA SER A 53 10.84 14.86 7.62
C SER A 53 11.63 15.56 8.72
N LEU A 54 12.39 14.81 9.51
CA LEU A 54 13.36 15.35 10.46
C LEU A 54 14.39 16.16 9.65
N SER A 55 14.07 17.44 9.42
CA SER A 55 14.97 18.41 8.80
C SER A 55 15.94 18.86 9.87
N LEU A 56 17.07 18.17 9.97
CA LEU A 56 18.26 18.74 10.60
C LEU A 56 19.04 19.49 9.51
N PHE A 57 19.46 20.73 9.80
CA PHE A 57 20.40 21.48 8.95
C PHE A 57 20.01 21.59 7.45
N ASN A 58 18.74 21.85 7.13
CA ASN A 58 18.25 22.05 5.75
C ASN A 58 18.51 20.85 4.80
N ARG A 59 18.61 19.64 5.34
CA ARG A 59 18.67 18.39 4.56
C ARG A 59 17.45 17.53 4.91
N GLN A 60 16.64 17.20 3.90
CA GLN A 60 15.55 16.22 4.01
C GLN A 60 16.19 14.83 4.11
N PHE A 61 16.23 14.27 5.32
CA PHE A 61 16.93 13.00 5.58
C PHE A 61 16.07 11.76 5.32
N PHE A 62 14.76 11.91 5.14
CA PHE A 62 13.82 10.79 5.13
C PHE A 62 12.80 10.88 3.99
N ASP A 63 12.63 9.77 3.28
CA ASP A 63 11.63 9.54 2.25
C ASP A 63 10.68 8.46 2.76
N TYR A 64 9.37 8.74 2.86
CA TYR A 64 8.38 7.82 3.41
C TYR A 64 8.34 6.49 2.65
N PHE A 65 8.57 6.53 1.32
CA PHE A 65 8.64 5.34 0.46
C PHE A 65 10.09 4.86 0.27
N ASN A 66 11.00 5.29 1.15
CA ASN A 66 12.40 4.88 1.28
C ASN A 66 13.11 4.58 -0.05
N GLY A 67 13.29 5.60 -0.90
CA GLY A 67 14.05 5.46 -2.15
C GLY A 67 13.23 5.03 -3.37
N ALA A 68 11.96 4.64 -3.19
CA ALA A 68 11.12 4.16 -4.29
C ALA A 68 10.92 5.20 -5.38
N LYS A 69 10.69 6.46 -5.01
CA LYS A 69 10.50 7.54 -5.98
C LYS A 69 11.71 7.65 -6.91
N GLN A 70 12.93 7.64 -6.36
CA GLN A 70 14.17 7.80 -7.10
C GLN A 70 14.40 6.61 -8.03
N VAL A 71 14.17 5.38 -7.55
CA VAL A 71 14.29 4.17 -8.38
C VAL A 71 13.26 4.19 -9.51
N LEU A 72 12.00 4.51 -9.24
CA LEU A 72 10.95 4.59 -10.26
C LEU A 72 11.26 5.67 -11.31
N GLN A 73 11.76 6.83 -10.89
CA GLN A 73 12.20 7.89 -11.81
C GLN A 73 13.39 7.45 -12.67
N GLN A 74 14.34 6.70 -12.11
CA GLN A 74 15.45 6.11 -12.89
C GLN A 74 14.97 5.06 -13.89
N LEU A 75 13.85 4.39 -13.61
CA LEU A 75 13.18 3.46 -14.53
C LEU A 75 12.30 4.18 -15.57
N GLY A 76 12.21 5.51 -15.55
CA GLY A 76 11.50 6.32 -16.54
C GLY A 76 10.08 6.73 -16.14
N TYR A 77 9.62 6.41 -14.94
CA TYR A 77 8.29 6.82 -14.47
C TYR A 77 8.27 8.28 -13.99
N SER A 78 7.24 9.04 -14.37
CA SER A 78 6.90 10.32 -13.74
C SER A 78 6.22 10.09 -12.40
N VAL A 79 6.99 10.19 -11.31
CA VAL A 79 6.51 9.91 -9.94
C VAL A 79 6.61 11.14 -9.03
N TYR A 80 5.52 11.40 -8.32
CA TYR A 80 5.39 12.41 -7.29
C TYR A 80 5.16 11.76 -5.93
N ALA A 81 5.79 12.29 -4.90
CA ALA A 81 5.58 11.91 -3.52
C ALA A 81 5.59 13.22 -2.72
N TYR A 82 4.40 13.75 -2.48
CA TYR A 82 4.22 14.95 -1.67
C TYR A 82 3.90 14.55 -0.23
N GLU A 83 3.94 15.51 0.68
CA GLU A 83 3.63 15.31 2.09
C GLU A 83 2.37 16.09 2.44
N VAL A 84 1.54 15.52 3.30
CA VAL A 84 0.45 16.18 4.03
C VAL A 84 0.65 16.00 5.52
N SER A 85 -0.06 16.77 6.35
CA SER A 85 0.02 16.55 7.79
C SER A 85 -0.57 15.17 8.18
N PRO A 86 0.20 14.30 8.85
CA PRO A 86 -0.20 12.91 9.10
C PRO A 86 -1.35 12.74 10.11
N LEU A 87 -1.55 13.72 11.00
CA LEU A 87 -2.52 13.65 12.09
C LEU A 87 -3.61 14.72 11.98
N ASP A 88 -3.67 15.42 10.85
CA ASP A 88 -4.76 16.35 10.57
C ASP A 88 -6.06 15.58 10.31
N PRO A 89 -7.22 16.23 10.52
CA PRO A 89 -8.51 15.69 10.11
C PRO A 89 -8.50 15.16 8.68
N LEU A 90 -9.24 14.07 8.44
CA LEU A 90 -9.31 13.43 7.12
C LEU A 90 -9.68 14.42 6.00
N GLN A 91 -10.64 15.31 6.24
CA GLN A 91 -11.05 16.32 5.25
C GLN A 91 -9.90 17.27 4.90
N ASP A 92 -9.14 17.73 5.90
CA ASP A 92 -8.03 18.67 5.70
C ASP A 92 -6.88 18.02 4.91
N ARG A 93 -6.54 16.77 5.25
CA ARG A 93 -5.57 15.95 4.50
C ARG A 93 -5.97 15.82 3.04
N VAL A 94 -7.24 15.53 2.78
CA VAL A 94 -7.77 15.32 1.42
C VAL A 94 -7.80 16.63 0.62
N ILE A 95 -8.11 17.77 1.25
CA ILE A 95 -7.99 19.09 0.62
C ILE A 95 -6.53 19.40 0.24
N GLU A 96 -5.57 19.02 1.08
CA GLU A 96 -4.16 19.18 0.75
C GLU A 96 -3.73 18.25 -0.40
N TRP A 97 -4.16 16.99 -0.37
CA TRP A 97 -3.92 16.06 -1.46
C TRP A 97 -4.53 16.52 -2.79
N SER A 98 -5.70 17.16 -2.78
CA SER A 98 -6.32 17.67 -4.00
C SER A 98 -5.45 18.72 -4.70
N ARG A 99 -4.80 19.60 -3.92
CA ARG A 99 -3.82 20.57 -4.42
C ARG A 99 -2.58 19.89 -4.98
N HIS A 100 -2.12 18.81 -4.34
CA HIS A 100 -1.01 18.00 -4.83
C HIS A 100 -1.34 17.28 -6.13
N VAL A 101 -2.58 16.80 -6.30
CA VAL A 101 -3.07 16.25 -7.59
C VAL A 101 -3.05 17.33 -8.67
N ASP A 102 -3.65 18.49 -8.42
CA ASP A 102 -3.67 19.58 -9.41
C ASP A 102 -2.25 20.01 -9.81
N ARG A 103 -1.32 20.02 -8.84
CA ARG A 103 0.09 20.28 -9.10
C ARG A 103 0.75 19.19 -9.94
N ALA A 104 0.56 17.92 -9.61
CA ALA A 104 1.14 16.80 -10.36
C ALA A 104 0.65 16.78 -11.80
N LEU A 105 -0.65 17.01 -12.04
CA LEU A 105 -1.24 17.09 -13.38
C LEU A 105 -0.69 18.28 -14.16
N LYS A 106 -0.58 19.45 -13.50
CA LYS A 106 0.01 20.64 -14.13
C LYS A 106 1.49 20.44 -14.49
N ASP A 107 2.28 19.86 -13.58
CA ASP A 107 3.73 19.67 -13.76
C ASP A 107 4.03 18.61 -14.83
N SER A 108 3.17 17.60 -14.96
CA SER A 108 3.29 16.53 -15.96
C SER A 108 2.64 16.85 -17.30
N GLY A 109 1.63 17.73 -17.33
CA GLY A 109 0.77 17.98 -18.49
C GLY A 109 -0.27 16.89 -18.76
N ALA A 110 -0.41 15.90 -17.87
CA ALA A 110 -1.37 14.81 -18.01
C ALA A 110 -2.78 15.22 -17.53
N GLU A 111 -3.81 14.58 -18.09
CA GLU A 111 -5.20 14.79 -17.69
C GLU A 111 -5.59 13.97 -16.45
N LYS A 112 -4.93 12.83 -16.24
CA LYS A 112 -5.14 11.94 -15.10
C LYS A 112 -3.83 11.52 -14.46
N LEU A 113 -3.90 10.96 -13.26
CA LEU A 113 -2.78 10.32 -12.56
C LEU A 113 -3.19 9.00 -11.92
N HIS A 114 -2.22 8.11 -11.69
CA HIS A 114 -2.41 6.92 -10.87
C HIS A 114 -2.06 7.21 -9.42
N ILE A 115 -2.86 6.70 -8.48
CA ILE A 115 -2.59 6.81 -7.05
C ILE A 115 -2.07 5.47 -6.53
N ILE A 116 -0.93 5.49 -5.84
CA ILE A 116 -0.49 4.37 -4.98
C ILE A 116 -0.46 4.90 -3.55
N ALA A 117 -1.34 4.36 -2.71
CA ALA A 117 -1.60 4.90 -1.40
C ALA A 117 -1.39 3.86 -0.30
N HIS A 118 -0.62 4.22 0.73
CA HIS A 118 -0.33 3.33 1.85
C HIS A 118 -1.18 3.70 3.08
N SER A 119 -1.68 2.69 3.80
CA SER A 119 -2.35 2.85 5.10
C SER A 119 -3.51 3.87 5.01
N GLN A 120 -3.57 4.87 5.89
CA GLN A 120 -4.59 5.94 5.85
C GLN A 120 -4.61 6.71 4.52
N GLY A 121 -3.50 6.78 3.78
CA GLY A 121 -3.49 7.40 2.44
C GLY A 121 -4.49 6.74 1.49
N ALA A 122 -4.77 5.43 1.67
CA ALA A 122 -5.79 4.74 0.88
C ALA A 122 -7.21 5.19 1.22
N ILE A 123 -7.45 5.65 2.46
CA ILE A 123 -8.73 6.26 2.86
C ILE A 123 -8.83 7.68 2.29
N ASP A 124 -7.73 8.46 2.35
CA ASP A 124 -7.65 9.79 1.72
C ASP A 124 -7.98 9.70 0.22
N ALA A 125 -7.37 8.74 -0.50
CA ALA A 125 -7.60 8.52 -1.93
C ALA A 125 -9.06 8.22 -2.26
N ARG A 126 -9.77 7.49 -1.38
CA ARG A 126 -11.20 7.21 -1.55
C ARG A 126 -12.07 8.46 -1.42
N VAL A 127 -11.80 9.29 -0.42
CA VAL A 127 -12.52 10.57 -0.26
C VAL A 127 -12.20 11.53 -1.41
N LEU A 128 -10.94 11.57 -1.85
CA LEU A 128 -10.52 12.38 -2.98
C LEU A 128 -11.29 11.99 -4.26
N ALA A 129 -11.41 10.70 -4.54
CA ALA A 129 -12.10 10.19 -5.73
C ALA A 129 -13.63 10.29 -5.64
N ALA A 130 -14.20 10.17 -4.45
CA ALA A 130 -15.65 10.15 -4.24
C ALA A 130 -16.35 11.42 -4.73
N ASP A 131 -17.57 11.27 -5.23
CA ASP A 131 -18.41 12.38 -5.68
C ASP A 131 -18.74 13.35 -4.53
N THR A 132 -19.00 14.62 -4.86
CA THR A 132 -19.25 15.68 -3.86
C THR A 132 -20.53 15.52 -3.04
N ASP A 133 -21.40 14.61 -3.48
CA ASP A 133 -22.64 14.26 -2.78
C ASP A 133 -22.41 13.16 -1.71
N ASN A 134 -21.28 12.45 -1.76
CA ASN A 134 -20.89 11.47 -0.75
C ASN A 134 -20.43 12.18 0.53
N ARG A 135 -21.11 11.95 1.66
CA ARG A 135 -20.84 12.63 2.94
C ARG A 135 -21.09 11.74 4.14
N CYS A 136 -20.29 11.88 5.19
CA CYS A 136 -20.59 11.33 6.51
C CYS A 136 -19.94 12.11 7.65
N GLN A 137 -20.37 11.86 8.88
CA GLN A 137 -19.81 12.49 10.08
C GLN A 137 -18.68 11.64 10.65
N THR A 138 -17.54 12.26 10.96
CA THR A 138 -16.44 11.61 11.68
C THR A 138 -16.70 11.65 13.19
N PRO A 139 -16.10 10.73 13.97
CA PRO A 139 -16.25 10.72 15.43
C PRO A 139 -15.80 12.00 16.15
N HIS A 140 -14.84 12.76 15.58
CA HIS A 140 -14.18 13.87 16.29
C HIS A 140 -14.00 15.17 15.50
N HIS A 141 -14.15 15.14 14.17
CA HIS A 141 -13.70 16.23 13.30
C HIS A 141 -14.80 16.73 12.34
N GLY A 142 -16.06 16.42 12.64
CA GLY A 142 -17.21 16.87 11.86
C GLY A 142 -17.37 16.11 10.54
N GLU A 143 -17.99 16.76 9.56
CA GLU A 143 -18.33 16.16 8.27
C GLU A 143 -17.10 15.93 7.39
N ILE A 144 -17.07 14.80 6.71
CA ILE A 144 -16.24 14.56 5.52
C ILE A 144 -17.12 14.51 4.28
N GLY A 145 -16.60 15.03 3.17
CA GLY A 145 -17.27 15.03 1.88
C GLY A 145 -16.32 14.63 0.76
N GLY A 146 -16.83 13.88 -0.23
CA GLY A 146 -16.08 13.55 -1.43
C GLY A 146 -15.61 14.81 -2.17
N MET A 147 -14.45 14.74 -2.82
CA MET A 147 -13.86 15.89 -3.53
C MET A 147 -14.22 15.98 -5.00
N GLY A 148 -14.77 14.92 -5.59
CA GLY A 148 -15.14 14.86 -7.01
C GLY A 148 -13.95 14.83 -7.96
N TYR A 149 -12.79 14.30 -7.56
CA TYR A 149 -11.60 14.19 -8.43
C TYR A 149 -11.58 12.90 -9.27
N GLY A 150 -12.70 12.17 -9.34
CA GLY A 150 -12.75 10.86 -10.01
C GLY A 150 -12.36 10.89 -11.50
N ASP A 151 -12.63 11.99 -12.20
CA ASP A 151 -12.25 12.20 -13.61
C ASP A 151 -10.73 12.40 -13.81
N LYS A 152 -10.02 12.86 -12.77
CA LYS A 152 -8.57 13.08 -12.72
C LYS A 152 -7.76 11.87 -12.25
N ILE A 153 -8.44 10.78 -11.85
CA ILE A 153 -7.79 9.59 -11.29
C ILE A 153 -7.91 8.44 -12.29
N ALA A 154 -6.76 7.94 -12.75
CA ALA A 154 -6.67 6.84 -13.70
C ALA A 154 -6.77 5.46 -13.00
N SER A 155 -6.25 5.33 -11.78
CA SER A 155 -6.46 4.16 -10.91
C SER A 155 -6.09 4.46 -9.46
N ILE A 156 -6.53 3.61 -8.54
CA ILE A 156 -6.11 3.63 -7.13
C ILE A 156 -5.57 2.26 -6.73
N THR A 157 -4.35 2.23 -6.23
CA THR A 157 -3.75 1.04 -5.61
C THR A 157 -3.55 1.29 -4.13
N SER A 158 -4.22 0.51 -3.30
CA SER A 158 -4.07 0.52 -1.84
C SER A 158 -3.03 -0.50 -1.38
N ILE A 159 -2.11 -0.08 -0.53
CA ILE A 159 -1.17 -0.96 0.18
C ILE A 159 -1.50 -0.86 1.66
N ALA A 160 -1.87 -1.98 2.28
CA ALA A 160 -2.21 -2.06 3.70
C ALA A 160 -3.27 -1.02 4.15
N GLY A 161 -4.24 -0.70 3.29
CA GLY A 161 -5.30 0.26 3.61
C GLY A 161 -6.28 -0.31 4.64
N PRO A 162 -6.60 0.39 5.75
CA PRO A 162 -7.55 -0.08 6.76
C PRO A 162 -9.00 0.12 6.27
N HIS A 163 -9.38 -0.51 5.15
CA HIS A 163 -10.67 -0.23 4.51
C HIS A 163 -11.88 -0.68 5.34
N LEU A 164 -11.72 -1.71 6.18
CA LEU A 164 -12.70 -2.12 7.18
C LEU A 164 -12.29 -1.69 8.59
N GLY A 165 -11.35 -0.75 8.71
CA GLY A 165 -10.80 -0.28 9.98
C GLY A 165 -9.78 -1.23 10.60
N THR A 166 -9.34 -0.88 11.80
CA THR A 166 -8.45 -1.68 12.66
C THR A 166 -9.08 -1.89 14.03
N PRO A 167 -8.98 -3.09 14.63
CA PRO A 167 -9.45 -3.32 15.99
C PRO A 167 -8.63 -2.53 17.04
N LEU A 168 -7.46 -2.00 16.68
CA LEU A 168 -6.64 -1.16 17.57
C LEU A 168 -7.27 0.21 17.86
N ALA A 169 -8.24 0.63 17.03
CA ALA A 169 -8.98 1.86 17.20
C ALA A 169 -10.23 1.70 18.08
N GLU A 170 -10.60 0.46 18.40
CA GLU A 170 -11.78 0.20 19.21
C GLU A 170 -11.58 0.60 20.68
N HIS A 171 -12.70 0.88 21.35
CA HIS A 171 -12.70 1.05 22.80
C HIS A 171 -12.65 -0.32 23.47
N THR A 172 -11.92 -0.44 24.58
CA THR A 172 -11.72 -1.71 25.28
C THR A 172 -11.67 -1.54 26.79
N GLU A 173 -12.31 -2.46 27.50
CA GLU A 173 -12.25 -2.57 28.96
C GLU A 173 -11.00 -3.34 29.45
N SER A 174 -10.34 -4.07 28.55
CA SER A 174 -9.11 -4.80 28.83
C SER A 174 -7.98 -3.81 29.16
N LYS A 175 -7.41 -3.92 30.37
CA LYS A 175 -6.32 -3.04 30.80
C LYS A 175 -5.07 -3.28 29.97
N GLU A 176 -4.81 -4.53 29.64
CA GLU A 176 -3.69 -5.02 28.86
C GLU A 176 -3.77 -4.47 27.43
N THR A 177 -4.93 -4.61 26.78
CA THR A 177 -5.16 -4.07 25.42
C THR A 177 -5.09 -2.55 25.40
N ARG A 178 -5.68 -1.88 26.40
CA ARG A 178 -5.62 -0.42 26.50
C ARG A 178 -4.19 0.08 26.68
N ALA A 179 -3.37 -0.62 27.47
CA ALA A 179 -1.96 -0.27 27.63
C ALA A 179 -1.18 -0.41 26.31
N LEU A 180 -1.45 -1.47 25.56
CA LEU A 180 -0.87 -1.70 24.23
C LEU A 180 -1.25 -0.61 23.21
N ILE A 181 -2.52 -0.23 23.15
CA ILE A 181 -2.99 0.85 22.28
C ILE A 181 -2.38 2.20 22.73
N THR A 182 -2.26 2.43 24.04
CA THR A 182 -1.64 3.65 24.58
C THR A 182 -0.17 3.73 24.21
N ASP A 183 0.58 2.63 24.32
CA ASP A 183 1.98 2.55 23.91
C ASP A 183 2.15 2.91 22.42
N LEU A 184 1.29 2.36 21.55
CA LEU A 184 1.27 2.71 20.12
C LEU A 184 0.98 4.20 19.91
N ILE A 185 -0.08 4.73 20.55
CA ILE A 185 -0.47 6.15 20.48
C ILE A 185 0.68 7.07 20.92
N ASP A 186 1.33 6.77 22.04
CA ASP A 186 2.42 7.57 22.58
C ASP A 186 3.63 7.56 21.64
N PHE A 187 3.94 6.42 21.01
CA PHE A 187 4.99 6.34 20.01
C PHE A 187 4.70 7.24 18.80
N ILE A 188 3.49 7.16 18.27
CA ILE A 188 3.06 7.97 17.12
C ILE A 188 3.07 9.46 17.47
N ALA A 189 2.60 9.80 18.67
CA ALA A 189 2.59 11.16 19.17
C ALA A 189 4.03 11.71 19.25
N MET A 190 4.95 10.92 19.83
CA MET A 190 6.37 11.26 19.89
C MET A 190 6.98 11.41 18.50
N ALA A 191 6.72 10.48 17.59
CA ALA A 191 7.20 10.47 16.20
C ALA A 191 6.79 11.71 15.40
N ASN A 192 5.60 12.25 15.68
CA ASN A 192 5.02 13.38 14.96
C ASN A 192 5.08 14.70 15.74
N ALA A 193 5.75 14.73 16.89
CA ALA A 193 5.74 15.86 17.83
C ALA A 193 4.31 16.36 18.15
N ALA A 194 3.39 15.42 18.30
CA ALA A 194 1.96 15.64 18.47
C ALA A 194 1.49 15.25 19.87
N GLN A 195 0.23 15.58 20.19
CA GLN A 195 -0.39 15.18 21.45
C GLN A 195 -1.03 13.78 21.32
N PRO A 196 -0.92 12.89 22.34
CA PRO A 196 -1.58 11.58 22.34
C PRO A 196 -3.08 11.65 22.03
N LEU A 197 -3.78 12.68 22.51
CA LEU A 197 -5.19 12.89 22.22
C LEU A 197 -5.45 13.13 20.72
N GLN A 198 -4.58 13.85 20.02
CA GLN A 198 -4.71 14.06 18.58
C GLN A 198 -4.59 12.74 17.83
N VAL A 199 -3.60 11.92 18.21
CA VAL A 199 -3.42 10.58 17.64
C VAL A 199 -4.62 9.69 17.91
N ARG A 200 -5.15 9.69 19.15
CA ARG A 200 -6.36 8.91 19.48
C ARG A 200 -7.53 9.29 18.59
N LYS A 201 -7.76 10.60 18.40
CA LYS A 201 -8.86 11.09 17.54
C LYS A 201 -8.67 10.68 16.08
N ALA A 202 -7.45 10.72 15.56
CA ALA A 202 -7.15 10.23 14.21
C ALA A 202 -7.39 8.71 14.11
N LEU A 203 -6.94 7.94 15.11
CA LEU A 203 -7.11 6.50 15.17
C LEU A 203 -8.60 6.09 15.25
N ASP A 204 -9.43 6.82 16.00
CA ASP A 204 -10.87 6.56 16.07
C ASP A 204 -11.57 6.71 14.70
N THR A 205 -11.03 7.50 13.76
CA THR A 205 -11.55 7.56 12.38
C THR A 205 -11.19 6.33 11.53
N LEU A 206 -10.40 5.41 12.09
CA LEU A 206 -10.02 4.13 11.49
C LEU A 206 -10.59 2.95 12.29
N SER A 207 -11.54 3.18 13.21
CA SER A 207 -12.24 2.10 13.90
C SER A 207 -13.03 1.25 12.93
N ARG A 208 -13.18 -0.03 13.25
CA ARG A 208 -13.96 -0.95 12.44
C ARG A 208 -15.41 -0.53 12.41
N ASP A 209 -15.96 -0.17 13.58
CA ASP A 209 -17.34 0.32 13.66
C ASP A 209 -17.56 1.51 12.72
N TYR A 210 -16.74 2.56 12.82
CA TYR A 210 -16.87 3.73 11.97
C TYR A 210 -16.69 3.40 10.48
N MET A 211 -15.63 2.66 10.13
CA MET A 211 -15.31 2.34 8.75
C MET A 211 -16.43 1.51 8.10
N VAL A 212 -16.97 0.53 8.80
CA VAL A 212 -17.98 -0.40 8.29
C VAL A 212 -19.38 0.21 8.28
N THR A 213 -19.79 0.89 9.34
CA THR A 213 -21.18 1.35 9.50
C THR A 213 -21.43 2.74 8.93
N THR A 214 -20.38 3.57 8.85
CA THR A 214 -20.51 4.99 8.49
C THR A 214 -19.73 5.35 7.24
N PHE A 215 -18.42 5.11 7.21
CA PHE A 215 -17.57 5.53 6.09
C PHE A 215 -17.87 4.77 4.80
N ASN A 216 -17.79 3.43 4.80
CA ASN A 216 -17.93 2.62 3.58
C ASN A 216 -19.31 2.76 2.90
N PRO A 217 -20.44 2.83 3.62
CA PRO A 217 -21.74 3.08 3.00
C PRO A 217 -21.88 4.48 2.40
N SER A 218 -21.13 5.47 2.91
CA SER A 218 -21.31 6.88 2.55
C SER A 218 -20.28 7.40 1.55
N ILE A 219 -19.06 6.86 1.56
CA ILE A 219 -17.94 7.26 0.71
C ILE A 219 -17.60 6.12 -0.25
N GLN A 220 -18.10 6.24 -1.47
CA GLN A 220 -17.87 5.29 -2.56
C GLN A 220 -16.93 5.88 -3.61
N VAL A 221 -16.02 5.05 -4.11
CA VAL A 221 -15.17 5.41 -5.25
C VAL A 221 -15.97 5.16 -6.53
N PRO A 222 -15.99 6.09 -7.51
CA PRO A 222 -16.69 5.87 -8.77
C PRO A 222 -16.25 4.59 -9.50
N ASP A 223 -17.21 3.80 -9.98
CA ASP A 223 -16.97 2.48 -10.62
C ASP A 223 -16.05 2.53 -11.85
N MET A 224 -15.94 3.70 -12.48
CA MET A 224 -15.06 3.96 -13.63
C MET A 224 -13.56 3.94 -13.28
N ILE A 225 -13.20 3.95 -12.00
CA ILE A 225 -11.82 3.98 -11.53
C ILE A 225 -11.38 2.55 -11.18
N PRO A 226 -10.42 1.97 -11.91
CA PRO A 226 -9.79 0.70 -11.55
C PRO A 226 -9.15 0.79 -10.17
N CYS A 227 -9.49 -0.16 -9.30
CA CYS A 227 -8.99 -0.18 -7.93
C CYS A 227 -8.29 -1.50 -7.61
N TYR A 228 -7.17 -1.42 -6.89
CA TYR A 228 -6.34 -2.57 -6.54
C TYR A 228 -5.98 -2.55 -5.06
N THR A 229 -5.81 -3.73 -4.45
CA THR A 229 -5.40 -3.86 -3.05
C THR A 229 -4.22 -4.81 -2.88
N VAL A 230 -3.29 -4.43 -2.01
CA VAL A 230 -2.20 -5.26 -1.49
C VAL A 230 -2.30 -5.29 0.02
N ALA A 231 -2.28 -6.49 0.60
CA ALA A 231 -2.22 -6.67 2.06
C ALA A 231 -0.79 -6.99 2.50
N ALA A 232 -0.43 -6.60 3.72
CA ALA A 232 0.80 -7.02 4.37
C ALA A 232 0.47 -8.04 5.47
N ASN A 233 1.35 -9.00 5.70
CA ASN A 233 1.20 -10.03 6.73
C ASN A 233 2.56 -10.71 7.00
N PRO A 234 3.30 -10.33 8.05
CA PRO A 234 4.52 -11.01 8.44
C PRO A 234 4.18 -12.43 8.93
N LEU A 235 5.10 -13.38 8.75
CA LEU A 235 4.87 -14.79 9.10
C LEU A 235 5.05 -15.07 10.59
N SER A 236 5.74 -14.17 11.30
CA SER A 236 5.99 -14.33 12.73
C SER A 236 6.27 -12.99 13.41
N GLU A 237 6.20 -12.97 14.75
CA GLU A 237 6.56 -11.83 15.59
C GLU A 237 7.99 -11.32 15.30
N GLN A 238 8.94 -12.20 14.96
CA GLN A 238 10.33 -11.79 14.65
C GLN A 238 10.45 -10.96 13.36
N GLN A 239 9.46 -11.06 12.47
CA GLN A 239 9.37 -10.26 11.24
C GLN A 239 8.58 -8.97 11.43
N THR A 240 8.08 -8.72 12.64
CA THR A 240 7.43 -7.46 12.98
C THR A 240 8.45 -6.50 13.59
N SER A 241 8.37 -5.24 13.20
CA SER A 241 9.08 -4.14 13.85
C SER A 241 8.65 -4.08 15.32
N PHE A 242 9.55 -3.67 16.21
CA PHE A 242 9.27 -3.60 17.66
C PHE A 242 8.03 -2.77 18.03
N LEU A 243 7.58 -1.89 17.13
CA LEU A 243 6.36 -1.10 17.31
C LEU A 243 5.11 -1.98 17.23
N PHE A 244 5.16 -3.02 16.40
CA PHE A 244 4.03 -3.81 15.96
C PHE A 244 3.99 -5.24 16.53
N ASP A 245 5.05 -5.72 17.16
CA ASP A 245 5.14 -7.09 17.71
C ASP A 245 3.92 -7.51 18.55
N LYS A 246 3.58 -6.72 19.55
CA LYS A 246 2.47 -7.02 20.46
C LYS A 246 1.13 -6.72 19.83
N THR A 247 1.02 -5.67 19.00
CA THR A 247 -0.25 -5.35 18.33
C THR A 247 -0.57 -6.41 17.29
N TRP A 248 0.44 -6.95 16.61
CA TRP A 248 0.34 -8.08 15.71
C TRP A 248 -0.19 -9.33 16.41
N GLN A 249 0.41 -9.69 17.55
CA GLN A 249 -0.07 -10.82 18.34
C GLN A 249 -1.50 -10.58 18.83
N HIS A 250 -1.79 -9.38 19.33
CA HIS A 250 -3.12 -9.04 19.82
C HIS A 250 -4.20 -9.14 18.72
N ILE A 251 -3.94 -8.63 17.52
CA ILE A 251 -4.87 -8.72 16.38
C ILE A 251 -5.03 -10.18 15.94
N SER A 252 -3.94 -10.96 15.95
CA SER A 252 -3.97 -12.41 15.65
C SER A 252 -4.85 -13.20 16.62
N ASP A 253 -4.93 -12.77 17.89
CA ASP A 253 -5.75 -13.41 18.92
C ASP A 253 -7.25 -13.04 18.81
N ILE A 254 -7.60 -11.99 18.06
CA ILE A 254 -9.00 -11.62 17.79
C ILE A 254 -9.54 -12.53 16.69
N ALA A 255 -10.79 -12.99 16.83
CA ALA A 255 -11.43 -13.80 15.80
C ALA A 255 -11.56 -13.02 14.46
N GLU A 256 -11.37 -13.70 13.33
CA GLU A 256 -11.49 -13.08 12.00
C GLU A 256 -12.84 -12.37 11.79
N PHE A 257 -13.94 -12.96 12.29
CA PHE A 257 -15.27 -12.36 12.24
C PHE A 257 -15.34 -11.02 12.98
N ASP A 258 -14.52 -10.84 14.02
CA ASP A 258 -14.44 -9.62 14.81
C ASP A 258 -13.42 -8.62 14.25
N GLY A 259 -12.81 -8.91 13.10
CA GLY A 259 -11.81 -8.08 12.45
C GLY A 259 -10.38 -8.37 12.92
N GLY A 260 -10.13 -9.56 13.47
CA GLY A 260 -8.79 -10.06 13.80
C GLY A 260 -8.20 -10.98 12.74
N GLY A 261 -7.28 -11.86 13.16
CA GLY A 261 -6.62 -12.86 12.33
C GLY A 261 -5.33 -12.34 11.69
N ALA A 262 -5.01 -12.85 10.49
CA ALA A 262 -3.82 -12.45 9.72
C ALA A 262 -3.76 -10.92 9.56
N ASN A 263 -2.62 -10.31 9.87
CA ASN A 263 -2.51 -8.85 9.97
C ASN A 263 -1.05 -8.40 9.88
N ASP A 264 -0.83 -7.12 9.58
CA ASP A 264 0.51 -6.52 9.48
C ASP A 264 1.02 -5.84 10.75
N GLY A 265 0.34 -6.07 11.87
CA GLY A 265 0.58 -5.40 13.15
C GLY A 265 -0.23 -4.13 13.36
N PHE A 266 -0.93 -3.63 12.34
CA PHE A 266 -1.86 -2.52 12.47
C PHE A 266 -3.19 -2.80 11.75
N VAL A 267 -3.14 -3.32 10.53
CA VAL A 267 -4.28 -3.59 9.66
C VAL A 267 -4.44 -5.10 9.45
N PRO A 268 -5.62 -5.67 9.74
CA PRO A 268 -5.96 -7.03 9.35
C PRO A 268 -5.96 -7.19 7.82
N VAL A 269 -5.51 -8.35 7.32
CA VAL A 269 -5.55 -8.69 5.88
C VAL A 269 -6.97 -8.59 5.34
N SER A 270 -7.96 -9.05 6.12
CA SER A 270 -9.38 -8.95 5.77
C SER A 270 -9.84 -7.50 5.60
N SER A 271 -9.30 -6.57 6.40
CA SER A 271 -9.55 -5.13 6.26
C SER A 271 -8.91 -4.55 5.00
N ALA A 272 -7.68 -4.96 4.68
CA ALA A 272 -6.98 -4.53 3.47
C ALA A 272 -7.64 -5.01 2.17
N PHE A 273 -8.32 -6.16 2.19
CA PHE A 273 -8.97 -6.77 1.02
C PHE A 273 -10.50 -6.64 0.98
N PHE A 274 -11.11 -5.92 1.92
CA PHE A 274 -12.57 -5.85 2.07
C PHE A 274 -13.25 -7.24 2.25
N GLU A 275 -12.54 -8.23 2.82
CA GLU A 275 -13.08 -9.56 3.04
C GLU A 275 -14.20 -9.57 4.10
N GLY A 276 -15.14 -10.52 3.99
CA GLY A 276 -16.26 -10.64 4.92
C GLY A 276 -17.43 -9.67 4.69
N GLN A 277 -17.32 -8.66 3.81
CA GLN A 277 -18.40 -7.71 3.48
C GLN A 277 -19.41 -8.19 2.41
N ALA A 278 -19.63 -9.51 2.26
CA ALA A 278 -20.61 -10.05 1.31
C ALA A 278 -22.07 -9.59 1.54
N THR A 279 -22.35 -8.92 2.66
CA THR A 279 -23.67 -8.40 3.04
C THR A 279 -23.77 -6.88 3.09
N ALA A 280 -22.69 -6.13 3.33
CA ALA A 280 -22.74 -4.66 3.46
C ALA A 280 -22.43 -3.90 2.16
N LEU A 281 -21.66 -4.49 1.24
CA LEU A 281 -21.43 -3.94 -0.11
C LEU A 281 -22.48 -4.42 -1.12
N ARG A 282 -23.71 -4.75 -0.66
CA ARG A 282 -24.76 -5.36 -1.50
C ARG A 282 -25.36 -4.44 -2.57
N ASN A 283 -24.84 -3.23 -2.71
CA ASN A 283 -24.97 -2.44 -3.92
C ASN A 283 -23.54 -2.13 -4.43
N SER A 284 -23.27 -2.55 -5.68
CA SER A 284 -22.10 -2.31 -6.56
C SER A 284 -20.69 -2.87 -6.28
N ASN A 285 -20.19 -3.02 -5.05
CA ASN A 285 -18.70 -2.99 -4.89
C ASN A 285 -17.92 -4.32 -4.84
N LYS A 286 -18.53 -5.50 -5.05
CA LYS A 286 -17.77 -6.76 -4.98
C LYS A 286 -16.83 -7.03 -6.18
N LEU A 287 -16.85 -6.15 -7.20
CA LEU A 287 -16.02 -6.26 -8.41
C LEU A 287 -15.03 -5.09 -8.61
N GLN A 288 -15.13 -4.00 -7.84
CA GLN A 288 -14.32 -2.79 -8.09
C GLN A 288 -12.87 -2.92 -7.60
N TRP A 289 -12.66 -3.46 -6.38
CA TRP A 289 -11.34 -3.59 -5.78
C TRP A 289 -10.78 -4.98 -6.06
N GLN A 290 -9.74 -5.04 -6.90
CA GLN A 290 -9.07 -6.28 -7.25
C GLN A 290 -7.90 -6.56 -6.28
N PRO A 291 -7.91 -7.67 -5.54
CA PRO A 291 -6.74 -8.07 -4.75
C PRO A 291 -5.60 -8.50 -5.66
N LEU A 292 -4.43 -7.87 -5.50
CA LEU A 292 -3.22 -8.19 -6.25
C LEU A 292 -2.36 -9.23 -5.53
N GLY A 293 -2.42 -9.28 -4.20
CA GLY A 293 -1.69 -10.26 -3.40
C GLY A 293 -1.34 -9.77 -2.02
N GLN A 294 -0.85 -10.68 -1.20
CA GLN A 294 -0.36 -10.42 0.16
C GLN A 294 1.17 -10.49 0.17
N VAL A 295 1.82 -9.56 0.87
CA VAL A 295 3.28 -9.51 1.04
C VAL A 295 3.68 -9.83 2.48
N THR A 296 4.84 -10.48 2.64
CA THR A 296 5.39 -10.94 3.91
C THR A 296 6.25 -9.86 4.55
N THR A 297 5.60 -8.86 5.10
CA THR A 297 6.23 -7.78 5.86
C THR A 297 5.21 -7.16 6.80
N ASP A 298 5.65 -6.37 7.76
CA ASP A 298 4.75 -5.62 8.64
C ASP A 298 4.23 -4.34 7.97
N HIS A 299 3.39 -3.58 8.70
CA HIS A 299 2.72 -2.40 8.17
C HIS A 299 3.69 -1.40 7.53
N ILE A 300 4.82 -1.11 8.19
CA ILE A 300 5.78 -0.09 7.74
C ILE A 300 6.87 -0.65 6.82
N GLY A 301 7.11 -1.96 6.87
CA GLY A 301 8.04 -2.63 5.97
C GLY A 301 7.53 -2.65 4.53
N SER A 302 6.20 -2.62 4.32
CA SER A 302 5.58 -2.46 2.99
C SER A 302 6.02 -1.19 2.24
N VAL A 303 6.48 -0.16 2.96
CA VAL A 303 7.04 1.09 2.41
C VAL A 303 8.53 1.27 2.72
N GLY A 304 9.19 0.22 3.22
CA GLY A 304 10.63 0.19 3.47
C GLY A 304 11.09 0.90 4.73
N LEU A 305 10.21 1.12 5.71
CA LEU A 305 10.53 1.81 6.97
C LEU A 305 10.88 0.85 8.12
N THR A 306 11.38 -0.36 7.82
CA THR A 306 11.82 -1.32 8.85
C THR A 306 13.06 -0.83 9.59
N GLY A 307 13.12 -1.08 10.91
CA GLY A 307 14.29 -0.79 11.74
C GLY A 307 15.41 -1.81 11.52
N ALA A 308 16.66 -1.44 11.84
CA ALA A 308 17.77 -2.39 11.82
C ALA A 308 17.51 -3.54 12.82
N GLY A 309 17.38 -4.78 12.32
CA GLY A 309 17.28 -5.99 13.16
C GLY A 309 16.10 -6.93 12.86
N THR A 310 15.27 -6.68 11.85
CA THR A 310 14.30 -7.65 11.35
C THR A 310 14.96 -8.55 10.30
N ASP A 311 14.84 -9.87 10.43
CA ASP A 311 15.18 -10.85 9.38
C ASP A 311 14.09 -10.84 8.30
N ASP A 312 13.86 -9.68 7.67
CA ASP A 312 12.82 -9.51 6.66
C ASP A 312 13.40 -9.73 5.24
N PRO A 313 13.06 -10.83 4.56
CA PRO A 313 13.47 -11.06 3.17
C PRO A 313 12.69 -10.19 2.16
N PHE A 314 11.68 -9.43 2.60
CA PHE A 314 10.86 -8.59 1.74
C PHE A 314 11.61 -7.35 1.23
N SER A 315 11.30 -6.96 0.00
CA SER A 315 11.77 -5.70 -0.58
C SER A 315 10.60 -4.90 -1.15
N HIS A 316 10.39 -3.70 -0.61
CA HIS A 316 9.32 -2.79 -1.04
C HIS A 316 9.56 -2.22 -2.44
N ILE A 317 10.83 -2.08 -2.86
CA ILE A 317 11.18 -1.50 -4.16
C ILE A 317 10.67 -2.38 -5.33
N PRO A 318 11.01 -3.69 -5.43
CA PRO A 318 10.43 -4.56 -6.45
C PRO A 318 8.89 -4.59 -6.44
N MET A 319 8.27 -4.52 -5.25
CA MET A 319 6.82 -4.50 -5.13
C MET A 319 6.26 -3.25 -5.82
N LEU A 320 6.74 -2.07 -5.44
CA LEU A 320 6.29 -0.79 -6.00
C LEU A 320 6.58 -0.70 -7.50
N VAL A 321 7.72 -1.21 -7.97
CA VAL A 321 8.05 -1.28 -9.41
C VAL A 321 7.01 -2.08 -10.17
N GLY A 322 6.66 -3.28 -9.70
CA GLY A 322 5.65 -4.08 -10.42
C GLY A 322 4.22 -3.55 -10.25
N LEU A 323 3.91 -2.84 -9.15
CA LEU A 323 2.65 -2.10 -9.06
C LEU A 323 2.56 -1.01 -10.13
N CYS A 324 3.65 -0.28 -10.38
CA CYS A 324 3.72 0.71 -11.46
C CYS A 324 3.58 0.04 -12.84
N GLN A 325 4.20 -1.12 -13.05
CA GLN A 325 4.02 -1.90 -14.29
C GLN A 325 2.60 -2.42 -14.47
N ASN A 326 1.90 -2.77 -13.39
CA ASN A 326 0.54 -3.29 -13.44
C ASN A 326 -0.50 -2.23 -13.84
N ILE A 327 -0.25 -0.96 -13.53
CA ILE A 327 -1.13 0.16 -13.89
C ILE A 327 -0.74 0.83 -15.22
N ASP A 328 0.44 0.51 -15.75
CA ASP A 328 0.93 1.01 -17.03
C ASP A 328 0.42 0.16 -18.19
N THR A 329 -0.46 0.74 -19.01
CA THR A 329 -1.07 0.11 -20.18
C THR A 329 -0.03 -0.32 -21.22
N CYS A 330 1.11 0.36 -21.32
CA CYS A 330 2.21 -0.03 -22.20
C CYS A 330 2.86 -1.37 -21.79
N TYR A 331 2.80 -1.71 -20.50
CA TYR A 331 3.34 -2.95 -19.96
C TYR A 331 2.34 -4.12 -20.03
N THR A 332 1.07 -3.86 -19.73
CA THR A 332 0.04 -4.91 -19.59
C THR A 332 -0.46 -5.49 -20.91
N GLN A 333 -0.29 -4.79 -22.04
CA GLN A 333 -0.71 -5.27 -23.37
C GLN A 333 -0.07 -6.60 -23.79
N ASN A 334 1.02 -7.05 -23.15
CA ASN A 334 1.73 -8.29 -23.50
C ASN A 334 2.07 -9.21 -22.30
N LEU A 335 1.68 -8.85 -21.08
CA LEU A 335 2.19 -9.49 -19.86
C LEU A 335 1.14 -9.57 -18.75
N SER A 336 0.97 -10.75 -18.15
CA SER A 336 0.32 -10.90 -16.85
C SER A 336 1.37 -11.06 -15.75
N LEU A 337 1.29 -10.24 -14.70
CA LEU A 337 2.19 -10.23 -13.55
C LEU A 337 1.45 -10.73 -12.31
N ALA A 338 2.09 -11.60 -11.52
CA ALA A 338 1.57 -12.07 -10.23
C ALA A 338 2.49 -11.61 -9.09
N LEU A 339 1.95 -10.84 -8.14
CA LEU A 339 2.68 -10.40 -6.96
C LEU A 339 2.98 -11.59 -6.06
N GLN A 340 4.25 -11.77 -5.70
CA GLN A 340 4.70 -12.79 -4.79
C GLN A 340 4.82 -12.22 -3.37
N THR A 341 4.84 -13.11 -2.38
CA THR A 341 4.90 -12.73 -0.97
C THR A 341 6.20 -12.03 -0.58
N ASP A 342 7.30 -12.25 -1.31
CA ASP A 342 8.59 -11.56 -1.12
C ASP A 342 8.64 -10.15 -1.74
N GLY A 343 7.52 -9.68 -2.31
CA GLY A 343 7.41 -8.39 -2.99
C GLY A 343 7.84 -8.43 -4.45
N LYS A 344 8.36 -9.55 -4.96
CA LYS A 344 8.73 -9.67 -6.38
C LYS A 344 7.53 -10.01 -7.22
N TRP A 345 7.63 -9.74 -8.52
CA TRP A 345 6.59 -10.08 -9.49
C TRP A 345 7.07 -11.21 -10.41
N ARG A 346 6.21 -12.20 -10.66
CA ARG A 346 6.48 -13.28 -11.62
C ARG A 346 5.61 -13.14 -12.86
N ARG A 347 6.21 -13.38 -14.03
CA ARG A 347 5.52 -13.36 -15.32
C ARG A 347 4.74 -14.65 -15.51
N HIS A 348 3.45 -14.54 -15.81
CA HIS A 348 2.67 -15.59 -16.44
C HIS A 348 2.56 -15.24 -17.93
N GLN A 349 3.02 -16.13 -18.82
CA GLN A 349 2.72 -15.98 -20.24
C GLN A 349 1.27 -16.37 -20.49
N HIS A 350 0.52 -15.51 -21.18
CA HIS A 350 -0.72 -15.94 -21.83
C HIS A 350 -0.33 -16.97 -22.90
N SER A 351 -0.79 -18.22 -22.75
CA SER A 351 -0.77 -19.17 -23.86
C SER A 351 -1.82 -18.75 -24.89
N ALA A 352 -1.49 -17.76 -25.72
CA ALA A 352 -2.29 -17.44 -26.89
C ALA A 352 -2.12 -18.58 -27.90
N THR A 353 -3.18 -19.39 -28.05
CA THR A 353 -3.49 -20.24 -29.21
C THR A 353 -2.31 -20.93 -29.90
N GLY A 354 -2.06 -22.20 -29.55
CA GLY A 354 -1.11 -23.03 -30.28
C GLY A 354 -0.98 -24.48 -29.80
N SER A 355 -2.01 -25.07 -29.19
CA SER A 355 -1.96 -26.43 -28.62
C SER A 355 -1.93 -27.57 -29.65
N HIS A 356 -1.65 -27.32 -30.94
CA HIS A 356 -1.57 -28.38 -31.95
C HIS A 356 -0.28 -28.37 -32.80
N ALA A 357 0.63 -27.42 -32.59
CA ALA A 357 1.91 -27.38 -33.32
C ALA A 357 3.05 -28.11 -32.58
N LEU A 358 3.01 -28.16 -31.25
CA LEU A 358 4.06 -28.80 -30.46
C LEU A 358 3.92 -30.34 -30.42
N GLU A 359 2.70 -30.87 -30.37
CA GLU A 359 2.46 -32.32 -30.32
C GLU A 359 2.88 -33.03 -31.63
N ARG A 360 2.67 -32.39 -32.79
CA ARG A 360 3.11 -32.93 -34.09
C ARG A 360 4.63 -32.93 -34.26
N SER A 361 5.32 -31.98 -33.64
CA SER A 361 6.78 -31.85 -33.71
C SER A 361 7.49 -32.89 -32.84
N VAL A 362 6.88 -33.29 -31.73
CA VAL A 362 7.39 -34.34 -30.84
C VAL A 362 7.12 -35.74 -31.40
N GLU A 363 5.96 -35.99 -32.03
CA GLU A 363 5.69 -37.28 -32.70
C GLU A 363 6.60 -37.55 -33.91
N LEU A 364 6.92 -36.52 -34.71
CA LEU A 364 7.84 -36.64 -35.86
C LEU A 364 9.31 -36.83 -35.44
N ALA A 365 9.69 -36.32 -34.27
CA ALA A 365 11.04 -36.52 -33.71
C ALA A 365 11.22 -37.93 -33.12
N LEU A 366 10.16 -38.52 -32.54
CA LEU A 366 10.20 -39.86 -31.97
C LEU A 366 10.13 -40.98 -33.02
N GLN A 367 9.56 -40.73 -34.20
CA GLN A 367 9.56 -41.71 -35.31
C GLN A 367 10.90 -41.79 -36.08
N ASN A 368 11.74 -40.74 -36.01
CA ASN A 368 13.01 -40.67 -36.75
C ASN A 368 14.24 -41.08 -35.92
N GLY A 369 14.07 -41.38 -34.63
CA GLY A 369 15.16 -41.73 -33.70
C GLY A 369 15.54 -43.22 -33.63
N SER A 370 14.83 -44.13 -34.31
CA SER A 370 15.08 -45.57 -34.26
C SER A 370 15.65 -46.13 -35.56
N LYS A 371 16.81 -45.64 -36.00
CA LYS A 371 17.67 -46.36 -36.96
C LYS A 371 19.14 -46.18 -36.58
N THR A 372 19.65 -47.10 -35.77
CA THR A 372 21.09 -47.37 -35.63
C THR A 372 21.58 -48.07 -36.91
N PRO A 373 22.61 -47.57 -37.61
CA PRO A 373 23.26 -48.34 -38.67
C PRO A 373 24.21 -49.39 -38.09
N ALA A 374 24.33 -50.51 -38.79
CA ALA A 374 25.28 -51.60 -38.56
C ALA A 374 26.74 -51.20 -38.83
#